data_AF-A0A9K3KVH8-F1
#
_entry.id   AF-A0A9K3KVH8-F1
#
_cell.length_a   1.000
_cell.length_b   1.000
_cell.length_c   1.000
_cell.angle_alpha   90.00
_cell.angle_beta   90.00
_cell.angle_gamma   90.00
#
_symmetry.space_group_name_H-M   'P 1'
#
loop_
_entity.id
_entity.type
_entity.pdbx_description
1 polymer ?
#
loop_
_entity_poly.entity_id
_entity_poly.type
_entity_poly.pdbx_seq_one_letter_code
_entity_poly.pdbx_strand_id
1 'polypeptide(L)'
;MSRRLVVVDDQALLDLLLWGSNHWLQCTPIPTHRVPERIADVLLSQTTIGWDNLFLGRWSKHWTTLQLQYLQPNHIEVNNKNHGLSLSSNIIRLMWDHYYKEWTTRNKARHGKDADDKAQRRLEKAHRGIRDLYDLKPKCSL
;
A
#
# COMPACT_ATOMS: atom_id res chain seq x y z
N MET A 1 5.55 20.48 -9.20
CA MET A 1 6.65 19.56 -9.55
C MET A 1 6.07 18.25 -10.05
N SER A 2 6.11 18.02 -11.35
CA SER A 2 5.53 16.83 -11.99
C SER A 2 6.34 15.59 -11.63
N ARG A 3 5.76 14.64 -10.88
CA ARG A 3 6.35 13.31 -10.65
C ARG A 3 6.35 12.61 -12.01
N ARG A 4 7.49 12.62 -12.69
CA ARG A 4 7.72 11.78 -13.87
C ARG A 4 7.55 10.33 -13.39
N LEU A 5 6.43 9.71 -13.76
CA LEU A 5 6.14 8.32 -13.47
C LEU A 5 7.33 7.49 -13.95
N VAL A 6 7.84 6.64 -13.08
CA VAL A 6 8.83 5.63 -13.46
C VAL A 6 8.09 4.73 -14.44
N VAL A 7 8.39 4.87 -15.72
CA VAL A 7 7.82 4.03 -16.75
C VAL A 7 8.48 2.66 -16.55
N VAL A 8 7.74 1.77 -15.91
CA VAL A 8 8.07 0.34 -15.93
C VAL A 8 7.60 -0.16 -17.27
N ASP A 9 8.49 -0.15 -18.27
CA ASP A 9 8.14 -0.54 -19.64
C ASP A 9 7.98 -2.07 -19.80
N ASP A 10 8.37 -2.87 -18.80
CA ASP A 10 8.16 -4.32 -18.83
C ASP A 10 6.79 -4.70 -18.25
N GLN A 11 5.83 -4.93 -19.14
CA GLN A 11 4.49 -5.40 -18.80
C GLN A 11 4.53 -6.74 -18.04
N ALA A 12 5.49 -7.63 -18.34
CA ALA A 12 5.63 -8.91 -17.66
C ALA A 12 5.94 -8.76 -16.18
N LEU A 13 6.81 -7.79 -15.87
CA LEU A 13 7.25 -7.50 -14.52
C LEU A 13 6.12 -6.89 -13.70
N LEU A 14 5.39 -5.93 -14.28
CA LEU A 14 4.21 -5.35 -13.64
C LEU A 14 3.11 -6.38 -13.43
N ASP A 15 2.81 -7.20 -14.43
CA ASP A 15 1.79 -8.24 -14.33
C ASP A 15 2.15 -9.23 -13.23
N LEU A 16 3.39 -9.71 -13.16
CA LEU A 16 3.86 -10.60 -12.09
C LEU A 16 3.72 -9.95 -10.71
N LEU A 17 4.14 -8.69 -10.59
CA LEU A 17 4.08 -7.95 -9.34
C LEU A 17 2.64 -7.79 -8.85
N LEU A 18 1.75 -7.33 -9.73
CA LEU A 18 0.34 -7.11 -9.42
C LEU A 18 -0.35 -8.45 -9.10
N TRP A 19 -0.09 -9.47 -9.90
CA TRP A 19 -0.67 -10.79 -9.74
C TRP A 19 -0.25 -11.45 -8.42
N GLY A 20 1.05 -11.49 -8.12
CA GLY A 20 1.55 -12.07 -6.87
C GLY A 20 1.10 -11.29 -5.64
N SER A 21 1.08 -9.95 -5.72
CA SER A 21 0.57 -9.08 -4.66
C SER A 21 -0.92 -9.32 -4.40
N ASN A 22 -1.72 -9.41 -5.46
CA ASN A 22 -3.16 -9.63 -5.35
C ASN A 22 -3.50 -11.00 -4.76
N HIS A 23 -2.81 -12.05 -5.21
CA HIS A 23 -2.99 -13.38 -4.63
C HIS A 23 -2.64 -13.42 -3.14
N TRP A 24 -1.55 -12.77 -2.75
CA TRP A 24 -1.18 -12.67 -1.33
C TRP A 24 -2.21 -11.88 -0.51
N LEU A 25 -2.65 -10.71 -0.99
CA LEU A 25 -3.68 -9.88 -0.32
C LEU A 25 -5.01 -10.62 -0.15
N GLN A 26 -5.36 -11.49 -1.12
CA GLN A 26 -6.58 -12.28 -1.09
C GLN A 26 -6.41 -13.63 -0.37
N CYS A 27 -5.21 -13.94 0.15
CA CYS A 27 -4.88 -15.24 0.75
C CYS A 27 -5.18 -16.43 -0.18
N THR A 28 -4.97 -16.27 -1.49
CA THR A 28 -5.22 -17.31 -2.49
C THR A 28 -3.89 -17.88 -3.02
N PRO A 29 -3.85 -19.18 -3.34
CA PRO A 29 -2.64 -19.79 -3.89
C PRO A 29 -2.35 -19.24 -5.28
N ILE A 30 -1.07 -18.99 -5.56
CA ILE A 30 -0.61 -18.50 -6.86
C ILE A 30 -0.53 -19.70 -7.83
N PRO A 31 -1.27 -19.71 -8.95
CA PRO A 31 -1.24 -20.84 -9.88
C PRO A 31 0.08 -20.87 -10.68
N THR A 32 0.99 -21.77 -10.31
CA THR A 32 2.33 -21.91 -10.92
C THR A 32 2.31 -22.56 -12.31
N HIS A 33 1.26 -23.29 -12.66
CA HIS A 33 1.17 -24.09 -13.90
C HIS A 33 0.91 -23.28 -15.19
N ARG A 34 0.70 -21.95 -15.10
CA ARG A 34 0.41 -21.07 -16.26
C ARG A 34 1.44 -19.98 -16.46
N VAL A 35 2.58 -20.13 -15.82
CA VAL A 35 3.57 -19.07 -15.68
C VAL A 35 4.59 -19.19 -16.80
N PRO A 36 4.79 -18.17 -17.64
CA PRO A 36 5.84 -18.18 -18.66
C PRO A 36 7.21 -18.48 -18.04
N GLU A 37 8.02 -19.25 -18.76
CA GLU A 37 9.36 -19.68 -18.31
C GLU A 37 10.22 -18.48 -17.86
N ARG A 38 10.15 -17.37 -18.60
CA ARG A 38 10.90 -16.13 -18.29
C ARG A 38 10.66 -15.57 -16.88
N ILE A 39 9.47 -15.77 -16.30
CA ILE A 39 9.11 -15.25 -14.97
C ILE A 39 9.11 -16.34 -13.88
N ALA A 40 9.32 -17.60 -14.25
CA ALA A 40 9.24 -18.74 -13.34
C ALA A 40 10.26 -18.64 -12.19
N ASP A 41 11.50 -18.27 -12.51
CA ASP A 41 12.58 -18.11 -11.52
C ASP A 41 12.28 -17.02 -10.51
N VAL A 42 11.75 -15.88 -10.99
CA VAL A 42 11.35 -14.75 -10.14
C VAL A 42 10.21 -15.16 -9.22
N LEU A 43 9.19 -15.81 -9.78
CA LEU A 43 8.02 -16.27 -9.03
C LEU A 43 8.44 -17.26 -7.94
N LEU A 44 9.19 -18.30 -8.29
CA LEU A 44 9.63 -19.32 -7.35
C LEU A 44 10.47 -18.70 -6.23
N SER A 45 11.49 -17.92 -6.61
CA SER A 45 12.39 -17.29 -5.65
C SER A 45 11.67 -16.30 -4.73
N GLN A 46 10.77 -15.48 -5.26
CA GLN A 46 9.98 -14.55 -4.44
C GLN A 46 9.00 -15.28 -3.53
N THR A 47 8.39 -16.36 -4.01
CA THR A 47 7.48 -17.18 -3.20
C THR A 47 8.22 -17.86 -2.05
N THR A 48 9.46 -18.30 -2.25
CA THR A 48 10.32 -18.82 -1.17
C THR A 48 10.69 -17.75 -0.15
N ILE A 49 10.94 -16.51 -0.58
CA ILE A 49 11.19 -15.39 0.34
C ILE A 49 9.91 -15.00 1.10
N GLY A 50 8.76 -15.12 0.45
CA GLY A 50 7.47 -14.64 0.94
C GLY A 50 7.03 -13.37 0.21
N TRP A 51 5.74 -13.31 -0.14
CA TRP A 51 5.13 -12.14 -0.77
C TRP A 51 4.84 -11.02 0.23
N ASP A 52 4.67 -11.34 1.51
CA ASP A 52 4.66 -10.38 2.62
C ASP A 52 5.99 -9.61 2.71
N ASN A 53 7.10 -10.34 2.53
CA ASN A 53 8.45 -9.80 2.58
C ASN A 53 8.74 -8.84 1.43
N LEU A 54 8.05 -8.96 0.29
CA LEU A 54 8.12 -8.01 -0.82
C LEU A 54 7.70 -6.59 -0.39
N PHE A 55 6.65 -6.48 0.42
CA PHE A 55 6.16 -5.22 0.97
C PHE A 55 7.08 -4.63 2.04
N LEU A 56 7.86 -5.49 2.70
CA LEU A 56 8.92 -5.11 3.63
C LEU A 56 10.23 -4.71 2.91
N GLY A 57 10.23 -4.72 1.56
CA GLY A 57 11.39 -4.34 0.75
C GLY A 57 12.37 -5.49 0.47
N ARG A 58 12.02 -6.74 0.79
CA ARG A 58 12.84 -7.92 0.52
C ARG A 58 12.44 -8.58 -0.81
N TRP A 59 13.16 -8.18 -1.84
CA TRP A 59 12.92 -8.61 -3.22
C TRP A 59 13.92 -9.69 -3.60
N SER A 60 13.47 -10.68 -4.37
CA SER A 60 14.37 -11.62 -5.03
C SER A 60 15.39 -10.90 -5.92
N LYS A 61 16.61 -11.41 -6.00
CA LYS A 61 17.61 -10.90 -6.96
C LYS A 61 17.17 -11.13 -8.42
N HIS A 62 16.31 -12.11 -8.67
CA HIS A 62 15.83 -12.45 -10.01
C HIS A 62 14.97 -11.33 -10.65
N TRP A 63 14.39 -10.42 -9.85
CA TRP A 63 13.72 -9.23 -10.39
C TRP A 63 14.66 -8.35 -11.22
N THR A 64 15.94 -8.25 -10.81
CA THR A 64 16.96 -7.52 -11.57
C THR A 64 17.32 -8.24 -12.86
N THR A 65 17.40 -9.57 -12.82
CA THR A 65 17.65 -10.39 -14.01
C THR A 65 16.52 -10.25 -15.03
N LEU A 66 15.26 -10.31 -14.58
CA LEU A 66 14.09 -10.12 -15.44
C LEU A 66 14.11 -8.76 -16.14
N GLN A 67 14.42 -7.69 -15.42
CA GLN A 67 14.57 -6.37 -16.01
C GLN A 67 15.68 -6.32 -17.07
N LEU A 68 16.82 -6.99 -16.84
CA LEU A 68 17.89 -7.07 -17.84
C LEU A 68 17.48 -7.86 -19.08
N GLN A 69 16.73 -8.96 -18.90
CA GLN A 69 16.16 -9.75 -19.99
C GLN A 69 15.14 -8.97 -20.82
N TYR A 70 14.50 -7.96 -20.25
CA TYR A 70 13.66 -7.03 -21.00
C TYR A 70 14.51 -5.98 -21.75
N LEU A 71 15.51 -5.38 -21.12
CA LEU A 71 16.27 -4.28 -21.71
C LEU A 71 17.15 -4.72 -22.88
N GLN A 72 17.83 -5.88 -22.78
CA GLN A 72 18.80 -6.34 -23.78
C GLN A 72 18.17 -6.60 -25.17
N PRO A 73 17.09 -7.40 -25.31
CA PRO A 73 16.50 -7.67 -26.62
C PRO A 73 15.81 -6.44 -27.24
N ASN A 74 15.34 -5.52 -26.40
CA ASN A 74 14.70 -4.28 -26.85
C ASN A 74 15.70 -3.17 -27.19
N HIS A 75 17.01 -3.44 -27.16
CA HIS A 75 18.07 -2.47 -27.46
C HIS A 75 17.98 -1.20 -26.59
N ILE A 76 17.51 -1.34 -25.34
CA ILE A 76 17.38 -0.23 -24.40
C ILE A 76 18.66 -0.14 -23.59
N GLU A 77 19.36 1.00 -23.67
CA GLU A 77 20.56 1.23 -22.88
C GLU A 77 20.27 1.23 -21.38
N VAL A 78 21.04 0.45 -20.64
CA VAL A 78 20.98 0.41 -19.18
C VAL A 78 21.54 1.72 -18.62
N ASN A 79 20.78 2.37 -17.77
CA ASN A 79 21.13 3.62 -17.10
C ASN A 79 20.68 3.61 -15.63
N ASN A 80 20.96 4.70 -14.92
CA ASN A 80 20.66 4.83 -13.49
C ASN A 80 19.15 4.77 -13.15
N LYS A 81 18.25 4.88 -14.14
CA LYS A 81 16.79 4.92 -13.95
C LYS A 81 16.10 3.60 -14.28
N ASN A 82 16.66 2.78 -15.17
CA ASN A 82 16.01 1.56 -15.66
C ASN A 82 16.70 0.26 -15.24
N HIS A 83 17.90 0.31 -14.63
CA HIS A 83 18.53 -0.90 -14.09
C HIS A 83 17.71 -1.52 -12.96
N GLY A 84 17.80 -2.84 -12.78
CA GLY A 84 16.89 -3.58 -11.91
C GLY A 84 16.84 -3.12 -10.44
N LEU A 85 17.96 -2.65 -9.87
CA LEU A 85 17.96 -2.09 -8.50
C LEU A 85 17.21 -0.76 -8.42
N SER A 86 17.34 0.10 -9.43
CA SER A 86 16.57 1.35 -9.52
C SER A 86 15.08 1.05 -9.64
N LEU A 87 14.73 0.08 -10.48
CA LEU A 87 13.35 -0.36 -10.65
C LEU A 87 12.74 -0.84 -9.32
N SER A 88 13.38 -1.79 -8.64
CA SER A 88 12.87 -2.32 -7.37
C SER A 88 12.80 -1.23 -6.30
N SER A 89 13.82 -0.37 -6.19
CA SER A 89 13.83 0.76 -5.26
C SER A 89 12.68 1.74 -5.53
N ASN A 90 12.40 2.03 -6.80
CA ASN A 90 11.31 2.91 -7.19
C ASN A 90 9.94 2.30 -6.84
N ILE A 91 9.76 1.00 -7.08
CA ILE A 91 8.52 0.31 -6.74
C ILE A 91 8.33 0.26 -5.22
N ILE A 92 9.35 -0.09 -4.45
CA ILE A 92 9.31 -0.08 -2.98
C ILE A 92 8.89 1.30 -2.47
N ARG A 93 9.51 2.37 -3.00
CA ARG A 93 9.19 3.75 -2.64
C ARG A 93 7.73 4.09 -2.96
N LEU A 94 7.23 3.68 -4.12
CA LEU A 94 5.84 3.88 -4.52
C LEU A 94 4.87 3.17 -3.57
N MET A 95 5.15 1.92 -3.21
CA MET A 95 4.34 1.14 -2.27
C MET A 95 4.31 1.81 -0.89
N TRP A 96 5.48 2.21 -0.37
CA TRP A 96 5.59 2.85 0.93
C TRP A 96 4.94 4.23 0.99
N ASP A 97 5.04 5.03 -0.09
CA ASP A 97 4.30 6.30 -0.20
C ASP A 97 2.79 6.06 -0.04
N HIS A 98 2.25 5.01 -0.68
CA HIS A 98 0.82 4.65 -0.56
C HIS A 98 0.48 4.12 0.83
N TYR A 99 1.29 3.23 1.40
CA TYR A 99 1.06 2.70 2.74
C TYR A 99 1.12 3.77 3.81
N TYR A 100 2.08 4.69 3.69
CA TYR A 100 2.17 5.82 4.60
C TYR A 100 0.94 6.73 4.50
N LYS A 101 0.44 6.97 3.29
CA LYS A 101 -0.80 7.74 3.06
C LYS A 101 -2.00 7.05 3.71
N GLU A 102 -2.21 5.76 3.45
CA GLU A 102 -3.33 5.00 4.03
C GLU A 102 -3.22 4.87 5.55
N TRP A 103 -2.03 4.62 6.07
CA TRP A 103 -1.76 4.64 7.50
C TRP A 103 -2.08 6.00 8.11
N THR A 104 -1.73 7.09 7.44
CA THR A 104 -2.03 8.47 7.90
C THR A 104 -3.53 8.71 7.91
N THR A 105 -4.25 8.36 6.83
CA THR A 105 -5.70 8.48 6.74
C THR A 105 -6.39 7.70 7.86
N ARG A 106 -6.02 6.44 8.07
CA ARG A 106 -6.57 5.59 9.13
C ARG A 106 -6.25 6.14 10.53
N ASN A 107 -5.03 6.62 10.76
CA ASN A 107 -4.69 7.20 12.06
C ASN A 107 -5.40 8.53 12.31
N LYS A 108 -5.62 9.35 11.27
CA LYS A 108 -6.49 10.52 11.38
C LYS A 108 -7.93 10.13 11.68
N ALA A 109 -8.50 9.13 11.02
CA ALA A 109 -9.85 8.65 11.35
C ALA A 109 -9.95 8.12 12.80
N ARG A 110 -8.92 7.41 13.29
CA ARG A 110 -8.91 6.80 14.62
C ARG A 110 -8.56 7.78 15.75
N HIS A 111 -7.60 8.67 15.52
CA HIS A 111 -6.97 9.53 16.54
C HIS A 111 -7.08 11.02 16.23
N GLY A 112 -7.36 11.38 14.98
CA GLY A 112 -7.74 12.71 14.56
C GLY A 112 -9.08 13.05 15.18
N LYS A 113 -9.02 13.39 16.45
CA LYS A 113 -10.05 14.09 17.15
C LYS A 113 -10.07 15.49 16.54
N ASP A 114 -10.87 15.70 15.49
CA ASP A 114 -11.17 17.03 15.00
C ASP A 114 -11.53 17.90 16.20
N ALA A 115 -10.97 19.11 16.26
CA ALA A 115 -11.31 20.04 17.33
C ALA A 115 -12.83 20.24 17.40
N ASP A 116 -13.48 20.19 16.23
CA ASP A 116 -14.92 20.22 16.03
C ASP A 116 -15.61 18.97 16.60
N ASP A 117 -15.07 17.77 16.36
CA ASP A 117 -15.56 16.52 16.95
C ASP A 117 -15.46 16.52 18.48
N LYS A 118 -14.38 17.10 19.04
CA LYS A 118 -14.25 17.29 20.49
C LYS A 118 -15.22 18.35 21.00
N ALA A 119 -15.38 19.46 20.28
CA ALA A 119 -16.28 20.54 20.64
C ALA A 119 -17.72 20.05 20.63
N GLN A 120 -18.11 19.29 19.61
CA GLN A 120 -19.43 18.68 19.48
C GLN A 120 -19.68 17.69 20.62
N ARG A 121 -18.74 16.78 20.92
CA ARG A 121 -18.88 15.87 22.06
C ARG A 121 -18.96 16.60 23.41
N ARG A 122 -18.25 17.73 23.56
CA ARG A 122 -18.34 18.59 24.75
C ARG A 122 -19.70 19.28 24.84
N LEU A 123 -20.21 19.82 23.72
CA LEU A 123 -21.53 20.45 23.61
C LEU A 123 -22.65 19.46 23.95
N GLU A 124 -22.62 18.26 23.37
CA GLU A 124 -23.58 17.21 23.66
C GLU A 124 -23.56 16.79 25.13
N LYS A 125 -22.38 16.69 25.73
CA LYS A 125 -22.24 16.39 27.16
C LYS A 125 -22.83 17.51 28.02
N ALA A 126 -22.60 18.77 27.66
CA ALA A 126 -23.19 19.92 28.35
C ALA A 126 -24.72 19.94 28.22
N HIS A 127 -25.26 19.71 27.02
CA HIS A 127 -26.71 19.60 26.80
C HIS A 127 -27.36 18.48 27.62
N ARG A 128 -26.74 17.29 27.70
CA ARG A 128 -27.22 16.20 28.56
C ARG A 128 -27.26 16.64 30.03
N GLY A 129 -26.17 17.19 30.55
CA GLY A 129 -26.11 17.65 31.94
C GLY A 129 -27.13 18.74 32.27
N ILE A 130 -27.40 19.67 31.34
CA ILE A 130 -28.45 20.68 31.51
C ILE A 130 -29.82 19.99 31.57
N ARG A 131 -30.13 19.06 30.66
CA ARG A 131 -31.41 18.35 30.64
C ARG A 131 -31.62 17.57 31.94
N ASP A 132 -30.63 16.83 32.39
CA ASP A 132 -30.69 16.07 33.64
C ASP A 132 -30.99 16.98 34.85
N LEU A 133 -30.41 18.19 34.90
CA LEU A 133 -30.68 19.18 35.95
C LEU A 133 -32.11 19.75 35.88
N TYR A 134 -32.65 19.95 34.68
CA TYR A 134 -34.05 20.38 34.51
C TYR A 134 -35.04 19.29 34.91
N ASP A 135 -34.71 18.03 34.62
CA ASP A 135 -35.53 16.87 35.01
C ASP A 135 -35.52 16.63 36.52
N LEU A 136 -34.42 16.99 37.20
CA LEU A 136 -34.28 16.98 38.66
C LEU A 136 -34.98 18.16 39.34
N LYS A 137 -35.38 19.19 38.60
CA LYS A 137 -36.06 20.34 39.19
C LYS A 137 -37.47 19.90 39.62
N PRO A 138 -37.83 19.95 40.92
CA PRO A 138 -39.19 19.64 41.33
C PRO A 138 -40.14 20.61 40.62
N LYS A 139 -41.15 20.08 39.94
CA LYS A 139 -42.23 20.90 39.39
C LYS A 139 -42.95 21.53 40.58
N CYS A 140 -42.71 22.82 40.84
CA CYS A 140 -43.59 23.56 41.72
C CYS A 140 -44.98 23.54 41.08
N SER A 141 -45.88 22.75 41.67
CA SER A 141 -47.31 22.81 41.42
C SER A 141 -47.82 24.16 41.94
N LEU A 142 -48.17 25.05 41.01
CA LEU A 142 -49.03 26.21 41.29
C LEU A 142 -50.46 25.75 41.55
#